data_AF-A0AAE3VII7-F1
#
_entry.id   AF-A0AAE3VII7-F1
#
_cell.length_a   1.000
_cell.length_b   1.000
_cell.length_c   1.000
_cell.angle_alpha   90.00
_cell.angle_beta   90.00
_cell.angle_gamma   90.00
#
_symmetry.space_group_name_H-M   'P 1'
#
loop_
_entity.id
_entity.type
_entity.pdbx_description
1 polymer ?
#
loop_
_entity_poly.entity_id
_entity_poly.type
_entity_poly.pdbx_seq_one_letter_code
_entity_poly.pdbx_strand_id
1 'polypeptide(L)'
;MVIRVHEADSNGPIAGSGEVFRGGALDVVQGMKLNPFNASLGPVEYMRKTLKAIGQDAVVLPEDANAASAVFIGVLIKSGYATLVD
;
A
#
# COMPACT_ATOMS: atom_id res chain seq x y z
N MET A 1 9.22 -7.52 7.31
CA MET A 1 8.86 -6.17 7.80
C MET A 1 7.52 -6.24 8.48
N VAL A 2 7.25 -5.32 9.42
CA VAL A 2 5.92 -5.10 9.98
C VAL A 2 5.53 -3.67 9.66
N ILE A 3 4.34 -3.50 9.08
CA ILE A 3 3.84 -2.20 8.65
C ILE A 3 2.37 -2.08 9.05
N ARG A 4 2.01 -0.91 9.56
CA ARG A 4 0.63 -0.53 9.79
C ARG A 4 0.16 0.33 8.64
N VAL A 5 -0.90 -0.09 7.95
CA VAL A 5 -1.56 0.73 6.93
C VAL A 5 -2.72 1.43 7.58
N HIS A 6 -2.72 2.75 7.53
CA HIS A 6 -3.72 3.60 8.16
C HIS A 6 -4.98 3.70 7.30
N GLU A 7 -6.13 3.74 7.96
CA GLU A 7 -7.37 4.13 7.30
C GLU A 7 -7.26 5.58 6.83
N ALA A 8 -8.01 5.91 5.78
CA ALA A 8 -8.05 7.25 5.22
C ALA A 8 -9.49 7.75 5.17
N ASP A 9 -9.70 8.98 5.63
CA ASP A 9 -10.95 9.71 5.49
C ASP A 9 -10.80 10.90 4.54
N SER A 10 -11.83 11.74 4.44
CA SER A 10 -11.83 12.93 3.59
C SER A 10 -10.72 13.93 3.94
N ASN A 11 -10.15 13.87 5.14
CA ASN A 11 -9.05 14.72 5.60
C ASN A 11 -7.65 14.08 5.42
N GLY A 12 -7.56 12.83 4.94
CA GLY A 12 -6.29 12.12 4.74
C GLY A 12 -6.12 10.90 5.66
N PRO A 13 -4.88 10.43 5.90
CA PRO A 13 -4.63 9.24 6.71
C PRO A 13 -4.85 9.50 8.21
N ILE A 14 -5.51 8.56 8.89
CA ILE A 14 -5.79 8.61 10.32
C ILE A 14 -4.65 7.93 11.08
N ALA A 15 -3.83 8.71 11.78
CA ALA A 15 -2.69 8.18 12.51
C ALA A 15 -3.11 7.13 13.58
N GLY A 16 -2.41 6.00 13.62
CA GLY A 16 -2.64 4.94 14.61
C GLY A 16 -3.84 4.02 14.33
N SER A 17 -4.59 4.26 13.24
CA SER A 17 -5.69 3.39 12.80
C SER A 17 -5.23 2.29 11.84
N GLY A 18 -6.19 1.48 11.40
CA GLY A 18 -6.00 0.47 10.35
C GLY A 18 -5.26 -0.81 10.78
N GLU A 19 -4.91 -1.60 9.76
CA GLU A 19 -4.45 -2.98 9.91
C GLU A 19 -2.93 -3.10 9.88
N VAL A 20 -2.42 -4.09 10.63
CA VAL A 20 -0.99 -4.41 10.69
C VAL A 20 -0.72 -5.62 9.82
N PHE A 21 0.17 -5.45 8.84
CA PHE A 21 0.63 -6.49 7.94
C PHE A 21 2.07 -6.90 8.28
N ARG A 22 2.36 -8.19 8.14
CA ARG A 22 3.68 -8.78 8.41
C ARG A 22 4.14 -9.59 7.21
N GLY A 23 5.40 -9.47 6.82
CA GLY A 23 5.99 -10.27 5.73
C GLY A 23 6.97 -9.48 4.85
N GLY A 24 7.18 -9.94 3.62
CA GLY A 24 7.85 -9.17 2.58
C GLY A 24 6.94 -8.06 2.04
N ALA A 25 7.49 -7.15 1.23
CA ALA A 25 6.70 -6.06 0.64
C ALA A 25 5.53 -6.60 -0.19
N LEU A 26 5.79 -7.65 -0.97
CA LEU A 26 4.78 -8.30 -1.79
C LEU A 26 3.70 -9.00 -0.95
N ASP A 27 4.05 -9.68 0.15
CA ASP A 27 3.08 -10.31 1.05
C ASP A 27 2.13 -9.28 1.65
N VAL A 28 2.65 -8.12 2.05
CA VAL A 28 1.84 -7.01 2.57
C VAL A 28 0.84 -6.54 1.51
N VAL A 29 1.30 -6.29 0.28
CA VAL A 29 0.44 -5.86 -0.84
C VAL A 29 -0.63 -6.91 -1.15
N GLN A 30 -0.27 -8.20 -1.10
CA GLN A 30 -1.23 -9.28 -1.28
C GLN A 30 -2.26 -9.32 -0.15
N GLY A 31 -1.85 -9.14 1.11
CA GLY A 31 -2.76 -9.02 2.25
C GLY A 31 -3.76 -7.88 2.10
N MET A 32 -3.29 -6.69 1.72
CA MET A 32 -4.14 -5.51 1.47
C MET A 32 -5.16 -5.74 0.35
N LYS A 33 -4.82 -6.61 -0.61
CA LYS A 33 -5.65 -6.97 -1.76
C LYS A 33 -6.76 -7.96 -1.45
N LEU A 34 -6.72 -8.68 -0.33
CA LEU A 34 -7.68 -9.75 -0.02
C LEU A 34 -9.11 -9.25 0.21
N ASN A 35 -9.34 -7.94 0.13
CA ASN A 35 -10.68 -7.37 0.05
C ASN A 35 -11.39 -7.77 -1.26
N PRO A 36 -12.69 -8.15 -1.19
CA PRO A 36 -13.43 -8.71 -2.33
C PRO A 36 -13.51 -7.76 -3.55
N PHE A 37 -13.34 -6.45 -3.34
CA PHE A 37 -13.33 -5.44 -4.39
C PHE A 37 -12.03 -5.40 -5.22
N ASN A 38 -10.93 -5.95 -4.69
CA ASN A 38 -9.60 -5.88 -5.31
C ASN A 38 -9.00 -7.27 -5.60
N ALA A 39 -9.70 -8.35 -5.24
CA ALA A 39 -9.26 -9.72 -5.46
C ALA A 39 -8.95 -10.03 -6.93
N SER A 40 -9.69 -9.44 -7.88
CA SER A 40 -9.50 -9.64 -9.32
C SER A 40 -8.35 -8.84 -9.94
N LEU A 41 -7.75 -7.87 -9.21
CA LEU A 41 -6.67 -7.05 -9.75
C LEU A 41 -5.32 -7.77 -9.66
N GLY A 42 -4.40 -7.53 -10.59
CA GLY A 42 -2.99 -7.89 -10.40
C GLY A 42 -2.37 -7.06 -9.25
N PRO A 43 -1.29 -7.54 -8.59
CA PRO A 43 -0.64 -6.78 -7.52
C PRO A 43 -0.16 -5.39 -7.99
N VAL A 44 0.48 -5.31 -9.17
CA VAL A 44 0.95 -4.02 -9.73
C VAL A 44 -0.21 -3.09 -10.09
N GLU A 45 -1.26 -3.62 -10.70
CA GLU A 45 -2.46 -2.84 -11.05
C GLU A 45 -3.18 -2.32 -9.81
N TYR A 46 -3.26 -3.13 -8.75
CA TYR A 46 -3.76 -2.67 -7.45
C TYR A 46 -2.90 -1.52 -6.90
N MET A 47 -1.58 -1.66 -6.88
CA MET A 47 -0.68 -0.62 -6.38
C MET A 47 -0.85 0.68 -7.17
N ARG A 48 -0.91 0.63 -8.51
CA ARG A 48 -1.17 1.80 -9.37
C ARG A 48 -2.50 2.47 -9.05
N LYS A 49 -3.56 1.68 -8.91
CA LYS A 49 -4.90 2.17 -8.57
C LYS A 49 -4.90 2.88 -7.22
N THR A 50 -4.24 2.30 -6.22
CA THR A 50 -4.14 2.88 -4.87
C THR A 50 -3.31 4.16 -4.88
N LEU A 51 -2.16 4.19 -5.58
CA LEU A 51 -1.34 5.40 -5.73
C LEU A 51 -2.14 6.53 -6.38
N LYS A 52 -2.88 6.24 -7.45
CA LYS A 52 -3.78 7.21 -8.08
C LYS A 52 -4.84 7.74 -7.12
N ALA A 53 -5.42 6.87 -6.28
CA ALA A 53 -6.43 7.27 -5.30
C ALA A 53 -5.90 8.23 -4.22
N ILE A 54 -4.61 8.12 -3.87
CA ILE A 54 -3.95 9.01 -2.91
C ILE A 54 -3.19 10.18 -3.57
N GLY A 55 -3.43 10.44 -4.86
CA GLY A 55 -2.81 11.54 -5.60
C GLY A 55 -1.33 11.36 -5.94
N GLN A 56 -0.83 10.13 -5.95
CA GLN A 56 0.55 9.75 -6.26
C GLN A 56 0.66 9.10 -7.65
N ASP A 57 -0.12 9.56 -8.64
CA ASP A 57 -0.16 8.95 -9.98
C ASP A 57 1.16 9.10 -10.76
N ALA A 58 1.98 10.08 -10.41
CA ALA A 58 3.30 10.30 -10.99
C ALA A 58 4.35 9.23 -10.59
N VAL A 59 4.06 8.41 -9.58
CA VAL A 59 4.99 7.36 -9.14
C VAL A 59 5.02 6.22 -10.16
N VAL A 60 6.19 6.03 -10.77
CA VAL A 60 6.42 4.91 -11.69
C VAL A 60 6.76 3.66 -10.89
N LEU A 61 5.90 2.65 -10.98
CA LEU A 61 6.17 1.32 -10.44
C LEU A 61 6.92 0.46 -11.45
N PRO A 62 7.99 -0.25 -11.04
CA PRO A 62 8.67 -1.24 -11.88
C PRO A 62 7.74 -2.41 -12.24
N GLU A 63 8.13 -3.19 -13.25
CA GLU A 63 7.34 -4.34 -13.73
C GLU A 63 7.41 -5.54 -12.79
N ASP A 64 8.54 -5.72 -12.11
CA ASP A 64 8.68 -6.76 -11.08
C ASP A 64 7.80 -6.44 -9.87
N ALA A 65 6.93 -7.38 -9.51
CA ALA A 65 5.94 -7.16 -8.46
C ALA A 65 6.58 -6.94 -7.07
N ASN A 66 7.74 -7.55 -6.81
CA ASN A 66 8.39 -7.44 -5.51
C ASN A 66 9.07 -6.07 -5.35
N ALA A 67 9.81 -5.64 -6.38
CA ALA A 67 10.38 -4.31 -6.46
C ALA A 67 9.30 -3.22 -6.45
N ALA A 68 8.19 -3.45 -7.15
CA ALA A 68 7.06 -2.51 -7.18
C ALA A 68 6.40 -2.39 -5.81
N SER A 69 6.28 -3.50 -5.09
CA SER A 69 5.76 -3.50 -3.72
C SER A 69 6.66 -2.70 -2.78
N ALA A 70 7.98 -2.82 -2.91
CA ALA A 70 8.91 -2.03 -2.10
C ALA A 70 8.77 -0.52 -2.35
N VAL A 71 8.68 -0.11 -3.63
CA VAL A 71 8.46 1.30 -4.00
C VAL A 71 7.10 1.80 -3.46
N PHE A 72 6.04 1.02 -3.68
CA PHE A 72 4.69 1.34 -3.24
C PHE A 72 4.62 1.56 -1.72
N ILE A 73 5.17 0.62 -0.95
CA ILE A 73 5.21 0.71 0.51
C ILE A 73 6.01 1.94 0.96
N GLY A 74 7.14 2.23 0.31
CA GLY A 74 7.92 3.43 0.59
C GLY A 74 7.14 4.73 0.36
N VAL A 75 6.28 4.76 -0.67
CA VAL A 75 5.39 5.91 -0.92
C VAL A 75 4.30 6.01 0.14
N LEU A 76 3.65 4.90 0.52
CA LEU A 76 2.64 4.93 1.58
C LEU A 76 3.21 5.48 2.90
N ILE A 77 4.44 5.08 3.25
CA ILE A 77 5.12 5.58 4.44
C ILE A 77 5.41 7.07 4.34
N LYS A 78 5.99 7.52 3.23
CA LYS A 78 6.30 8.94 3.02
C LYS A 78 5.05 9.84 3.01
N SER A 79 3.93 9.31 2.51
CA SER A 79 2.66 10.01 2.45
C SER A 79 1.83 9.89 3.74
N GLY A 80 2.33 9.21 4.77
CA GLY A 80 1.66 9.04 6.07
C GLY A 80 0.51 8.03 6.08
N TYR A 81 0.26 7.33 4.96
CA TYR A 81 -0.73 6.25 4.87
C TYR A 81 -0.25 4.93 5.48
N ALA A 82 1.04 4.83 5.79
CA ALA A 82 1.56 3.69 6.52
C ALA A 82 2.71 4.06 7.45
N THR A 83 2.97 3.24 8.45
CA THR A 83 4.09 3.39 9.37
C THR A 83 4.77 2.05 9.59
N LEU A 84 6.11 2.06 9.64
CA LEU A 84 6.87 0.90 10.07
C LEU A 84 6.61 0.70 11.56
N VAL A 85 6.30 -0.53 11.94
CA VAL A 85 6.12 -0.95 13.33
C VAL A 85 7.34 -1.81 13.68
N ASP A 86 8.01 -1.48 14.78
CA ASP A 86 9.11 -2.27 15.34
C ASP A 86 8.56 -3.53 16.04
#